data_AF-A0A9P3A2X3-F1
#
_entry.id   AF-A0A9P3A2X3-F1
#
_cell.length_a   1.000
_cell.length_b   1.000
_cell.length_c   1.000
_cell.angle_alpha   90.00
_cell.angle_beta   90.00
_cell.angle_gamma   90.00
#
_symmetry.space_group_name_H-M   'P 1'
#
loop_
_entity.id
_entity.type
_entity.pdbx_description
1 polymer ?
#
loop_
_entity_poly.entity_id
_entity_poly.type
_entity_poly.pdbx_seq_one_letter_code
_entity_poly.pdbx_strand_id
1 'polypeptide(L)'
;MSRSRSPDSAIASHDRPMSPEPQAEREPEPKRVRRESRVDDKARGKRLFGNLLGTLQKFKTEDKTSRTSEAAKRREEVAGRIAAKIRSENNLHHEIAESERELKTLRIQTDSAEYVLKHKDAAMAARHAALRPTSRFLYTTMPLEWEDPLYEGNLLNPSPIPLNHGPSKKPPPIGEPKPLYYLPKILLPHQEDVLNSRIANIAELIADEAADLEKEKHNVAETSIKNRERIQELSSKLGELRKQVRPESARRESRDELGRTPREEMEVDVDREAGVQIRGDEGDVEVEY
;
A
#
# COMPACT_ATOMS: atom_id res chain seq x y z
N MET A 1 -15.37 -35.02 -21.26
CA MET A 1 -14.44 -34.51 -22.30
C MET A 1 -13.26 -33.87 -21.59
N SER A 2 -12.07 -34.43 -21.82
CA SER A 2 -10.83 -34.21 -21.08
C SER A 2 -9.75 -33.69 -22.02
N ARG A 3 -9.15 -32.52 -21.74
CA ARG A 3 -7.91 -31.98 -22.36
C ARG A 3 -7.27 -31.01 -21.37
N SER A 4 -6.22 -31.41 -20.64
CA SER A 4 -4.78 -31.42 -20.98
C SER A 4 -4.08 -30.09 -20.73
N ARG A 5 -3.36 -30.01 -19.60
CA ARG A 5 -2.32 -29.00 -19.30
C ARG A 5 -0.99 -29.50 -19.86
N SER A 6 -0.24 -28.62 -20.51
CA SER A 6 1.21 -28.73 -20.72
C SER A 6 1.91 -27.71 -19.80
N PRO A 7 3.16 -27.95 -19.39
CA PRO A 7 4.23 -27.23 -20.10
C PRO A 7 5.52 -28.03 -20.33
N ASP A 8 6.11 -27.79 -21.50
CA ASP A 8 7.52 -28.02 -21.82
C ASP A 8 8.39 -26.88 -21.27
N SER A 9 9.58 -27.19 -20.77
CA SER A 9 10.85 -26.78 -21.39
C SER A 9 12.02 -27.00 -20.43
N ALA A 10 12.87 -27.94 -20.84
CA ALA A 10 14.19 -28.19 -20.30
C ALA A 10 15.20 -27.20 -20.92
N ILE A 11 16.13 -26.69 -20.12
CA ILE A 11 17.40 -26.14 -20.62
C ILE A 11 18.54 -26.84 -19.90
N ALA A 12 19.39 -27.47 -20.70
CA ALA A 12 20.63 -28.13 -20.34
C ALA A 12 21.83 -27.22 -20.65
N SER A 13 22.90 -27.31 -19.85
CA SER A 13 24.32 -27.14 -20.24
C SER A 13 25.19 -27.35 -18.98
N HIS A 14 26.01 -28.42 -18.96
CA HIS A 14 27.46 -28.43 -19.22
C HIS A 14 28.33 -28.00 -18.01
N ASP A 15 28.98 -28.97 -17.35
CA ASP A 15 30.44 -29.21 -17.52
C ASP A 15 30.99 -30.25 -16.50
N ARG A 16 31.77 -31.21 -17.03
CA ARG A 16 32.78 -32.04 -16.32
C ARG A 16 34.14 -31.29 -16.38
N PRO A 17 35.29 -31.68 -15.74
CA PRO A 17 35.66 -33.04 -15.26
C PRO A 17 36.65 -33.12 -14.04
N MET A 18 37.13 -34.35 -13.81
CA MET A 18 38.41 -34.78 -13.25
C MET A 18 38.59 -35.03 -11.74
N SER A 19 38.71 -36.33 -11.46
CA SER A 19 39.43 -36.95 -10.34
C SER A 19 40.92 -37.07 -10.67
N PRO A 20 41.81 -37.18 -9.67
CA PRO A 20 42.78 -38.28 -9.70
C PRO A 20 43.02 -38.98 -8.35
N GLU A 21 43.25 -40.29 -8.45
CA GLU A 21 43.69 -41.24 -7.42
C GLU A 21 45.11 -40.96 -6.89
N PRO A 22 45.50 -41.49 -5.71
CA PRO A 22 46.91 -41.68 -5.35
C PRO A 22 47.34 -43.16 -5.36
N GLN A 23 48.42 -43.47 -6.09
CA GLN A 23 49.13 -44.75 -6.11
C GLN A 23 50.32 -44.78 -5.14
N ALA A 24 50.41 -45.93 -4.44
CA ALA A 24 51.52 -46.74 -3.95
C ALA A 24 53.00 -46.26 -3.85
N GLU A 25 53.60 -46.65 -2.71
CA GLU A 25 54.92 -47.27 -2.48
C GLU A 25 56.24 -46.49 -2.65
N ARG A 26 57.05 -46.44 -1.56
CA ARG A 26 58.40 -47.05 -1.49
C ARG A 26 59.09 -46.88 -0.12
N GLU A 27 59.54 -48.00 0.44
CA GLU A 27 60.56 -48.12 1.50
C GLU A 27 61.95 -47.68 1.02
N PRO A 28 62.89 -47.38 1.93
CA PRO A 28 63.99 -48.35 2.14
C PRO A 28 64.51 -48.50 3.59
N GLU A 29 65.10 -49.68 3.84
CA GLU A 29 65.76 -50.15 5.08
C GLU A 29 67.21 -49.57 5.31
N PRO A 30 68.15 -50.15 6.14
CA PRO A 30 68.57 -49.53 7.41
C PRO A 30 70.11 -49.36 7.56
N LYS A 31 70.52 -48.99 8.80
CA LYS A 31 71.87 -49.10 9.44
C LYS A 31 72.81 -47.89 9.37
N ARG A 32 73.12 -47.33 10.55
CA ARG A 32 74.43 -47.49 11.23
C ARG A 32 74.43 -46.76 12.59
N VAL A 33 74.48 -47.53 13.68
CA VAL A 33 74.71 -47.06 15.05
C VAL A 33 76.22 -46.90 15.25
N ARG A 34 76.69 -45.71 15.68
CA ARG A 34 78.07 -45.53 16.13
C ARG A 34 78.16 -44.46 17.25
N ARG A 35 78.71 -44.91 18.38
CA ARG A 35 79.27 -44.17 19.55
C ARG A 35 78.27 -43.56 20.55
N GLU A 36 77.86 -44.40 21.50
CA GLU A 36 77.32 -44.08 22.82
C GLU A 36 78.42 -43.50 23.74
N SER A 37 78.62 -42.18 23.67
CA SER A 37 79.25 -41.40 24.76
C SER A 37 79.09 -39.89 24.56
N ARG A 38 78.69 -39.45 23.36
CA ARG A 38 78.13 -38.12 23.08
C ARG A 38 76.59 -38.08 23.14
N VAL A 39 75.95 -39.22 23.39
CA VAL A 39 74.49 -39.36 23.34
C VAL A 39 73.85 -38.68 24.54
N ASP A 40 74.45 -38.75 25.73
CA ASP A 40 73.87 -38.14 26.93
C ASP A 40 74.00 -36.62 26.97
N ASP A 41 75.09 -36.04 26.48
CA ASP A 41 75.22 -34.58 26.34
C ASP A 41 74.38 -34.02 25.18
N LYS A 42 74.25 -34.76 24.07
CA LYS A 42 73.28 -34.43 23.00
C LYS A 42 71.85 -34.64 23.46
N ALA A 43 71.55 -35.61 24.31
CA ALA A 43 70.23 -35.87 24.86
C ALA A 43 69.85 -34.82 25.91
N ARG A 44 70.81 -34.37 26.74
CA ARG A 44 70.62 -33.28 27.70
C ARG A 44 70.49 -31.93 26.98
N GLY A 45 71.32 -31.67 25.97
CA GLY A 45 71.19 -30.51 25.08
C GLY A 45 69.88 -30.53 24.29
N LYS A 46 69.45 -31.68 23.76
CA LYS A 46 68.12 -31.83 23.12
C LYS A 46 66.97 -31.69 24.10
N ARG A 47 67.11 -32.11 25.36
CA ARG A 47 66.08 -31.91 26.40
C ARG A 47 65.98 -30.47 26.84
N LEU A 48 67.11 -29.79 27.06
CA LEU A 48 67.14 -28.37 27.45
C LEU A 48 66.72 -27.47 26.29
N PHE A 49 67.24 -27.71 25.09
CA PHE A 49 66.85 -26.98 23.88
C PHE A 49 65.45 -27.35 23.41
N GLY A 50 65.00 -28.59 23.61
CA GLY A 50 63.63 -29.01 23.34
C GLY A 50 62.62 -28.43 24.31
N ASN A 51 62.99 -28.25 25.59
CA ASN A 51 62.17 -27.51 26.55
C ASN A 51 62.11 -26.02 26.19
N LEU A 52 63.23 -25.39 25.84
CA LEU A 52 63.27 -23.99 25.41
C LEU A 52 62.53 -23.76 24.10
N LEU A 53 62.72 -24.62 23.09
CA LEU A 53 62.03 -24.58 21.81
C LEU A 53 60.53 -24.90 21.98
N GLY A 54 60.19 -25.81 22.90
CA GLY A 54 58.83 -26.12 23.29
C GLY A 54 58.16 -24.94 24.00
N THR A 55 58.86 -24.22 24.88
CA THR A 55 58.34 -22.97 25.46
C THR A 55 58.23 -21.87 24.42
N LEU A 56 59.18 -21.75 23.49
CA LEU A 56 59.14 -20.75 22.42
C LEU A 56 57.99 -21.05 21.43
N GLN A 57 57.76 -22.32 21.12
CA GLN A 57 56.61 -22.76 20.33
C GLN A 57 55.31 -22.54 21.09
N LYS A 58 55.25 -22.82 22.39
CA LYS A 58 54.08 -22.53 23.24
C LYS A 58 53.75 -21.04 23.26
N PHE A 59 54.74 -20.16 23.45
CA PHE A 59 54.56 -18.71 23.36
C PHE A 59 54.12 -18.28 21.96
N LYS A 60 54.68 -18.87 20.90
CA LYS A 60 54.30 -18.57 19.52
C LYS A 60 52.90 -19.08 19.18
N THR A 61 52.46 -20.20 19.76
CA THR A 61 51.10 -20.70 19.60
C THR A 61 50.12 -19.90 20.44
N GLU A 62 50.45 -19.56 21.70
CA GLU A 62 49.62 -18.72 22.57
C GLU A 62 49.47 -17.30 22.03
N ASP A 63 50.54 -16.69 21.52
CA ASP A 63 50.47 -15.35 20.91
C ASP A 63 49.69 -15.39 19.58
N LYS A 64 49.80 -16.48 18.81
CA LYS A 64 48.95 -16.68 17.62
C LYS A 64 47.48 -16.90 18.00
N THR A 65 47.17 -17.76 18.96
CA THR A 65 45.80 -18.03 19.39
C THR A 65 45.19 -16.84 20.13
N SER A 66 46.00 -16.10 20.88
CA SER A 66 45.60 -14.85 21.54
C SER A 66 45.29 -13.79 20.49
N ARG A 67 46.22 -13.50 19.56
CA ARG A 67 45.98 -12.54 18.47
C ARG A 67 44.85 -12.95 17.54
N THR A 68 44.69 -14.23 17.22
CA THR A 68 43.54 -14.69 16.41
C THR A 68 42.24 -14.60 17.20
N SER A 69 42.24 -14.86 18.52
CA SER A 69 41.06 -14.71 19.37
C SER A 69 40.69 -13.24 19.60
N GLU A 70 41.65 -12.34 19.77
CA GLU A 70 41.41 -10.90 19.90
C GLU A 70 40.96 -10.28 18.58
N ALA A 71 41.59 -10.65 17.46
CA ALA A 71 41.14 -10.23 16.14
C ALA A 71 39.75 -10.79 15.81
N ALA A 72 39.44 -12.03 16.21
CA ALA A 72 38.10 -12.61 16.07
C ALA A 72 37.07 -11.88 16.93
N LYS A 73 37.39 -11.58 18.20
CA LYS A 73 36.53 -10.78 19.10
C LYS A 73 36.23 -9.39 18.52
N ARG A 74 37.25 -8.70 17.98
CA ARG A 74 37.04 -7.40 17.31
C ARG A 74 36.15 -7.51 16.07
N ARG A 75 36.27 -8.59 15.29
CA ARG A 75 35.39 -8.85 14.15
C ARG A 75 33.96 -9.14 14.58
N GLU A 76 33.79 -9.91 15.65
CA GLU A 76 32.48 -10.21 16.23
C GLU A 76 31.81 -8.97 16.81
N GLU A 77 32.55 -8.13 17.54
CA GLU A 77 32.05 -6.85 18.04
C GLU A 77 31.63 -5.91 16.90
N VAL A 78 32.42 -5.81 15.83
CA VAL A 78 32.08 -4.99 14.65
C VAL A 78 30.87 -5.57 13.92
N ALA A 79 30.81 -6.89 13.72
CA ALA A 79 29.66 -7.56 13.12
C ALA A 79 28.39 -7.36 13.98
N GLY A 80 28.52 -7.41 15.31
CA GLY A 80 27.45 -7.11 16.26
C GLY A 80 26.94 -5.68 16.15
N ARG A 81 27.84 -4.69 16.03
CA ARG A 81 27.46 -3.28 15.80
C ARG A 81 26.76 -3.08 14.46
N ILE A 82 27.27 -3.70 13.39
CA ILE A 82 26.64 -3.63 12.06
C ILE A 82 25.26 -4.28 12.09
N ALA A 83 25.12 -5.46 12.70
CA ALA A 83 23.83 -6.14 12.83
C ALA A 83 22.85 -5.32 13.67
N ALA A 84 23.31 -4.69 14.77
CA ALA A 84 22.48 -3.79 15.57
C ALA A 84 22.01 -2.57 14.75
N LYS A 85 22.91 -1.98 13.96
CA LYS A 85 22.58 -0.84 13.08
C LYS A 85 21.55 -1.22 12.02
N ILE A 86 21.74 -2.35 11.32
CA ILE A 86 20.80 -2.86 10.32
C ILE A 86 19.42 -3.10 10.95
N ARG A 87 19.36 -3.66 12.16
CA ARG A 87 18.07 -3.83 12.88
C ARG A 87 17.41 -2.50 13.18
N SER A 88 18.15 -1.50 13.68
CA SER A 88 17.57 -0.17 13.94
C SER A 88 17.10 0.54 12.66
N GLU A 89 17.87 0.45 11.57
CA GLU A 89 17.49 1.01 10.27
C GLU A 89 16.24 0.31 9.72
N ASN A 90 16.20 -1.03 9.75
CA ASN A 90 15.03 -1.81 9.33
C ASN A 90 13.78 -1.49 10.16
N ASN A 91 13.93 -1.30 11.48
CA ASN A 91 12.81 -0.91 12.35
C ASN A 91 12.28 0.49 11.96
N LEU A 92 13.17 1.46 11.72
CA LEU A 92 12.76 2.80 11.27
C LEU A 92 12.06 2.75 9.90
N HIS A 93 12.57 1.97 8.97
CA HIS A 93 11.92 1.77 7.67
C HIS A 93 10.54 1.13 7.81
N HIS A 94 10.38 0.19 8.73
CA HIS A 94 9.09 -0.43 9.02
C HIS A 94 8.10 0.59 9.61
N GLU A 95 8.51 1.38 10.60
CA GLU A 95 7.69 2.43 11.21
C GLU A 95 7.27 3.50 10.20
N ILE A 96 8.17 3.90 9.30
CA ILE A 96 7.84 4.81 8.19
C ILE A 96 6.78 4.18 7.27
N ALA A 97 6.98 2.93 6.85
CA ALA A 97 6.03 2.26 5.97
C ALA A 97 4.65 2.08 6.61
N GLU A 98 4.57 1.79 7.90
CA GLU A 98 3.31 1.68 8.64
C GLU A 98 2.59 3.02 8.74
N SER A 99 3.29 4.08 9.14
CA SER A 99 2.70 5.41 9.27
C SER A 99 2.30 6.02 7.91
N GLU A 100 3.02 5.70 6.82
CA GLU A 100 2.60 6.06 5.45
C GLU A 100 1.32 5.35 5.04
N ARG A 101 1.18 4.06 5.36
CA ARG A 101 -0.07 3.32 5.10
C ARG A 101 -1.23 3.90 5.90
N GLU A 102 -1.04 4.12 7.20
CA GLU A 102 -2.06 4.72 8.08
C GLU A 102 -2.52 6.08 7.53
N LEU A 103 -1.58 6.96 7.22
CA LEU A 103 -1.87 8.28 6.64
C LEU A 103 -2.66 8.16 5.33
N LYS A 104 -2.26 7.27 4.41
CA LYS A 104 -2.97 7.06 3.15
C LYS A 104 -4.39 6.55 3.37
N THR A 105 -4.57 5.59 4.29
CA THR A 105 -5.90 5.05 4.62
C THR A 105 -6.82 6.10 5.22
N LEU A 106 -6.32 6.92 6.15
CA LEU A 106 -7.10 7.99 6.78
C LEU A 106 -7.53 9.07 5.78
N ARG A 107 -6.65 9.42 4.83
CA ARG A 107 -7.00 10.35 3.74
C ARG A 107 -8.13 9.81 2.89
N ILE A 108 -7.99 8.58 2.40
CA ILE A 108 -9.02 7.93 1.56
C ILE A 108 -10.34 7.83 2.33
N GLN A 109 -10.32 7.43 3.60
CA GLN A 109 -11.51 7.34 4.44
C GLN A 109 -12.19 8.70 4.62
N THR A 110 -11.41 9.76 4.86
CA THR A 110 -11.95 11.11 5.04
C THR A 110 -12.55 11.65 3.74
N ASP A 111 -11.82 11.53 2.63
CA ASP A 111 -12.27 12.01 1.32
C ASP A 111 -13.50 11.23 0.84
N SER A 112 -13.51 9.91 1.02
CA SER A 112 -14.66 9.06 0.66
C SER A 112 -15.90 9.38 1.48
N ALA A 113 -15.77 9.60 2.80
CA ALA A 113 -16.90 9.97 3.65
C ALA A 113 -17.51 11.32 3.25
N GLU A 114 -16.68 12.33 2.98
CA GLU A 114 -17.13 13.62 2.48
C GLU A 114 -17.76 13.53 1.08
N TYR A 115 -17.20 12.69 0.22
CA TYR A 115 -17.74 12.44 -1.11
C TYR A 115 -19.14 11.81 -1.04
N VAL A 116 -19.31 10.75 -0.25
CA VAL A 116 -20.61 10.07 -0.06
C VAL A 116 -21.65 11.05 0.49
N LEU A 117 -21.28 11.87 1.48
CA LEU A 117 -22.17 12.89 2.04
C LEU A 117 -22.65 13.89 0.98
N LYS A 118 -21.75 14.39 0.13
CA LYS A 118 -22.11 15.30 -0.97
C LYS A 118 -23.07 14.66 -1.98
N HIS A 119 -22.88 13.38 -2.29
CA HIS A 119 -23.77 12.66 -3.21
C HIS A 119 -25.15 12.45 -2.58
N LYS A 120 -25.19 12.12 -1.29
CA LYS A 120 -26.44 11.99 -0.53
C LYS A 120 -27.20 13.33 -0.49
N ASP A 121 -26.50 14.43 -0.22
CA ASP A 121 -27.08 15.78 -0.26
C ASP A 121 -27.73 16.10 -1.61
N ALA A 122 -27.00 15.87 -2.70
CA ALA A 122 -27.50 16.14 -4.05
C ALA A 122 -28.72 15.26 -4.39
N ALA A 123 -28.66 13.97 -4.03
CA ALA A 123 -29.76 13.03 -4.26
C ALA A 123 -31.01 13.40 -3.45
N MET A 124 -30.83 13.81 -2.19
CA MET A 124 -31.91 14.25 -1.30
C MET A 124 -32.56 15.54 -1.81
N ALA A 125 -31.75 16.51 -2.23
CA ALA A 125 -32.25 17.76 -2.81
C ALA A 125 -33.08 17.49 -4.07
N ALA A 126 -32.59 16.65 -4.99
CA ALA A 126 -33.32 16.26 -6.20
C ALA A 126 -34.63 15.53 -5.87
N ARG A 127 -34.60 14.63 -4.88
CA ARG A 127 -35.78 13.89 -4.41
C ARG A 127 -36.82 14.82 -3.80
N HIS A 128 -36.43 15.71 -2.90
CA HIS A 128 -37.35 16.68 -2.27
C HIS A 128 -37.94 17.63 -3.30
N ALA A 129 -37.14 18.05 -4.29
CA ALA A 129 -37.61 18.86 -5.41
C ALA A 129 -38.65 18.13 -6.28
N ALA A 130 -38.56 16.81 -6.43
CA ALA A 130 -39.53 16.00 -7.15
C ALA A 130 -40.80 15.69 -6.32
N LEU A 131 -40.64 15.38 -5.03
CA LEU A 131 -41.74 14.98 -4.14
C LEU A 131 -42.73 16.11 -3.83
N ARG A 132 -42.22 17.32 -3.57
CA ARG A 132 -43.07 18.48 -3.22
C ARG A 132 -44.14 18.78 -4.28
N PRO A 133 -43.81 18.96 -5.57
CA PRO A 133 -44.83 19.22 -6.58
C PRO A 133 -45.71 17.99 -6.85
N THR A 134 -45.14 16.78 -6.90
CA THR A 134 -45.89 15.56 -7.21
C THR A 134 -46.92 15.18 -6.13
N SER A 135 -46.69 15.57 -4.87
CA SER A 135 -47.63 15.38 -3.76
C SER A 135 -49.02 15.99 -4.00
N ARG A 136 -49.10 17.02 -4.84
CA ARG A 136 -50.33 17.78 -5.11
C ARG A 136 -51.21 17.18 -6.21
N PHE A 137 -50.77 16.09 -6.84
CA PHE A 137 -51.49 15.46 -7.95
C PHE A 137 -52.00 14.08 -7.55
N LEU A 138 -53.18 13.72 -8.07
CA LEU A 138 -53.63 12.33 -8.06
C LEU A 138 -52.84 11.55 -9.13
N TYR A 139 -52.69 10.24 -8.95
CA TYR A 139 -52.00 9.38 -9.91
C TYR A 139 -52.87 8.21 -10.33
N THR A 140 -52.68 7.74 -11.58
CA THR A 140 -53.52 6.71 -12.21
C THR A 140 -53.12 5.26 -11.90
N THR A 141 -51.90 5.03 -11.40
CA THR A 141 -51.40 3.68 -11.14
C THR A 141 -51.94 3.16 -9.80
N MET A 142 -52.66 2.03 -9.83
CA MET A 142 -52.71 1.13 -8.68
C MET A 142 -51.28 0.78 -8.26
N PRO A 143 -51.01 0.57 -6.95
CA PRO A 143 -49.68 0.18 -6.50
C PRO A 143 -49.33 -1.14 -7.18
N LEU A 144 -48.44 -1.08 -8.19
CA LEU A 144 -47.74 -2.26 -8.65
C LEU A 144 -47.01 -2.82 -7.44
N GLU A 145 -47.15 -4.13 -7.23
CA GLU A 145 -46.47 -4.88 -6.19
C GLU A 145 -45.01 -4.41 -6.15
N TRP A 146 -44.59 -3.97 -4.97
CA TRP A 146 -43.32 -3.31 -4.73
C TRP A 146 -42.19 -4.24 -5.16
N GLU A 147 -41.71 -4.12 -6.39
CA GLU A 147 -40.55 -4.88 -6.84
C GLU A 147 -39.30 -4.32 -6.18
N ASP A 148 -38.57 -5.21 -5.50
CA ASP A 148 -37.34 -4.88 -4.79
C ASP A 148 -36.37 -4.17 -5.74
N PRO A 149 -35.98 -2.91 -5.45
CA PRO A 149 -35.03 -2.20 -6.30
C PRO A 149 -33.72 -2.99 -6.43
N LEU A 150 -33.04 -2.86 -7.58
CA LEU A 150 -31.74 -3.52 -7.87
C LEU A 150 -30.74 -3.40 -6.73
N TYR A 151 -30.78 -2.21 -6.14
CA TYR A 151 -30.00 -1.79 -5.01
C TYR A 151 -30.99 -1.38 -3.93
N GLU A 152 -31.02 -2.12 -2.83
CA GLU A 152 -31.18 -1.52 -1.50
C GLU A 152 -29.95 -0.64 -1.24
N GLY A 153 -29.74 0.36 -2.10
CA GLY A 153 -28.68 1.32 -1.91
C GLY A 153 -29.07 2.07 -0.65
N ASN A 154 -28.36 1.80 0.44
CA ASN A 154 -28.46 2.45 1.77
C ASN A 154 -28.43 3.99 1.75
N LEU A 155 -28.49 4.63 0.59
CA LEU A 155 -28.56 6.07 0.42
C LEU A 155 -29.97 6.61 0.72
N LEU A 156 -31.05 5.96 0.23
CA LEU A 156 -32.42 6.50 0.29
C LEU A 156 -33.51 5.44 0.36
N ASN A 157 -34.53 5.70 1.17
CA ASN A 157 -35.77 4.91 1.19
C ASN A 157 -36.56 5.10 -0.11
N PRO A 158 -37.30 4.07 -0.58
CA PRO A 158 -38.14 4.19 -1.78
C PRO A 158 -39.13 5.34 -1.63
N SER A 159 -39.43 6.01 -2.73
CA SER A 159 -40.37 7.12 -2.76
C SER A 159 -41.80 6.63 -2.45
N PRO A 160 -42.57 7.33 -1.59
CA PRO A 160 -43.96 6.98 -1.31
C PRO A 160 -44.89 7.20 -2.53
N ILE A 161 -44.45 7.99 -3.51
CA ILE A 161 -45.11 8.21 -4.79
C ILE A 161 -44.31 7.48 -5.87
N PRO A 162 -44.96 6.80 -6.83
CA PRO A 162 -44.27 6.17 -7.97
C PRO A 162 -43.63 7.23 -8.87
N LEU A 163 -42.42 7.68 -8.52
CA LEU A 163 -41.53 8.40 -9.43
C LEU A 163 -40.99 7.38 -10.44
N ASN A 164 -40.62 7.83 -11.65
CA ASN A 164 -40.06 6.96 -12.70
C ASN A 164 -39.10 5.93 -12.08
N HIS A 165 -39.30 4.66 -12.42
CA HIS A 165 -38.57 3.56 -11.79
C HIS A 165 -37.06 3.82 -11.83
N GLY A 166 -36.42 3.62 -10.67
CA GLY A 166 -34.96 3.56 -10.61
C GLY A 166 -34.43 2.39 -11.44
N PRO A 167 -33.10 2.25 -11.56
CA PRO A 167 -32.55 1.05 -12.18
C PRO A 167 -33.13 -0.20 -11.49
N SER A 168 -33.75 -1.11 -12.25
CA SER A 168 -34.32 -2.40 -11.78
C SER A 168 -33.65 -3.59 -12.47
N LYS A 169 -33.68 -4.77 -11.81
CA LYS A 169 -32.97 -6.00 -12.25
C LYS A 169 -33.63 -6.53 -13.50
N LYS A 170 -34.93 -6.31 -13.60
CA LYS A 170 -35.74 -6.68 -14.73
C LYS A 170 -35.81 -5.46 -15.65
N PRO A 171 -35.65 -5.64 -16.97
CA PRO A 171 -35.99 -4.58 -17.92
C PRO A 171 -37.43 -4.14 -17.63
N PRO A 172 -37.75 -2.84 -17.73
CA PRO A 172 -39.10 -2.37 -17.50
C PRO A 172 -40.04 -3.19 -18.39
N PRO A 173 -41.09 -3.80 -17.81
CA PRO A 173 -42.05 -4.59 -18.58
C PRO A 173 -42.55 -3.76 -19.76
N ILE A 174 -42.35 -4.29 -20.96
CA ILE A 174 -42.65 -3.60 -22.22
C ILE A 174 -44.16 -3.36 -22.25
N GLY A 175 -44.57 -2.10 -22.11
CA GLY A 175 -45.97 -1.69 -22.20
C GLY A 175 -46.65 -1.31 -20.88
N GLU A 176 -45.95 -1.29 -19.74
CA GLU A 176 -46.54 -0.74 -18.51
C GLU A 176 -46.73 0.79 -18.63
N PRO A 177 -47.95 1.30 -18.41
CA PRO A 177 -48.20 2.72 -18.49
C PRO A 177 -47.51 3.44 -17.33
N LYS A 178 -46.71 4.46 -17.66
CA LYS A 178 -46.14 5.36 -16.66
C LYS A 178 -47.26 6.00 -15.83
N PRO A 179 -47.02 6.25 -14.53
CA PRO A 179 -47.99 6.95 -13.69
C PRO A 179 -48.31 8.32 -14.29
N LEU A 180 -49.59 8.53 -14.60
CA LEU A 180 -50.08 9.82 -15.05
C LEU A 180 -50.52 10.62 -13.84
N TYR A 181 -49.92 11.79 -13.68
CA TYR A 181 -50.26 12.74 -12.64
C TYR A 181 -51.31 13.70 -13.16
N TYR A 182 -52.42 13.82 -12.45
CA TYR A 182 -53.52 14.70 -12.84
C TYR A 182 -54.12 15.39 -11.62
N LEU A 183 -54.67 16.58 -11.84
CA LEU A 183 -55.41 17.33 -10.84
C LEU A 183 -56.76 17.71 -11.44
N PRO A 184 -57.85 17.04 -11.04
CA PRO A 184 -59.19 17.40 -11.48
C PRO A 184 -59.54 18.85 -11.12
N LYS A 185 -60.32 19.51 -11.97
CA LYS A 185 -60.80 20.89 -11.72
C LYS A 185 -61.73 20.99 -10.50
N ILE A 186 -62.50 19.93 -10.26
CA ILE A 186 -63.39 19.80 -9.10
C ILE A 186 -62.96 18.53 -8.39
N LEU A 187 -62.51 18.69 -7.14
CA LEU A 187 -62.13 17.57 -6.28
C LEU A 187 -63.34 17.08 -5.50
N LEU A 188 -63.44 15.77 -5.35
CA LEU A 188 -64.36 15.16 -4.40
C LEU A 188 -63.78 15.29 -2.99
N PRO A 189 -64.60 15.37 -1.91
CA PRO A 189 -64.08 15.53 -0.55
C PRO A 189 -63.03 14.46 -0.17
N HIS A 190 -63.26 13.20 -0.55
CA HIS A 190 -62.30 12.13 -0.31
C HIS A 190 -60.95 12.33 -1.05
N GLN A 191 -60.97 13.01 -2.22
CA GLN A 191 -59.74 13.31 -2.97
C GLN A 191 -58.97 14.44 -2.29
N GLU A 192 -59.67 15.43 -1.74
CA GLU A 192 -59.06 16.51 -0.95
C GLU A 192 -58.39 15.92 0.30
N ASP A 193 -59.07 15.03 1.01
CA ASP A 193 -58.52 14.35 2.19
C ASP A 193 -57.24 13.56 1.85
N VAL A 194 -57.24 12.80 0.75
CA VAL A 194 -56.07 12.03 0.29
C VAL A 194 -54.91 12.93 -0.12
N LEU A 195 -55.19 14.05 -0.80
CA LEU A 195 -54.14 15.00 -1.18
C LEU A 195 -53.57 15.69 0.06
N ASN A 196 -54.41 16.13 0.99
CA ASN A 196 -54.00 16.78 2.23
C ASN A 196 -53.17 15.81 3.10
N SER A 197 -53.62 14.57 3.28
CA SER A 197 -52.88 13.56 4.02
C SER A 197 -51.54 13.27 3.36
N ARG A 198 -51.49 13.18 2.03
CA ARG A 198 -50.24 12.94 1.29
C ARG A 198 -49.27 14.11 1.40
N ILE A 199 -49.76 15.34 1.28
CA ILE A 199 -48.95 16.55 1.43
C ILE A 199 -48.34 16.60 2.84
N ALA A 200 -49.14 16.29 3.87
CA ALA A 200 -48.67 16.21 5.25
C ALA A 200 -47.61 15.12 5.43
N ASN A 201 -47.88 13.89 4.98
CA ASN A 201 -46.95 12.77 5.08
C ASN A 201 -45.63 13.04 4.36
N ILE A 202 -45.67 13.68 3.19
CA ILE A 202 -44.46 14.02 2.44
C ILE A 202 -43.70 15.16 3.11
N ALA A 203 -44.39 16.12 3.70
CA ALA A 203 -43.75 17.19 4.47
C ALA A 203 -43.03 16.65 5.71
N GLU A 204 -43.67 15.74 6.44
CA GLU A 204 -43.08 15.03 7.58
C GLU A 204 -41.86 14.21 7.14
N LEU A 205 -42.00 13.40 6.09
CA LEU A 205 -40.90 12.62 5.53
C LEU A 205 -39.71 13.49 5.11
N ILE A 206 -39.95 14.63 4.46
CA ILE A 206 -38.88 15.57 4.09
C ILE A 206 -38.21 16.16 5.33
N ALA A 207 -38.97 16.47 6.38
CA ALA A 207 -38.43 17.01 7.63
C ALA A 207 -37.54 15.99 8.36
N ASP A 208 -37.99 14.74 8.45
CA ASP A 208 -37.23 13.64 9.06
C ASP A 208 -35.93 13.39 8.26
N GLU A 209 -36.06 13.30 6.94
CA GLU A 209 -34.93 13.12 6.02
C GLU A 209 -33.90 14.25 6.12
N ALA A 210 -34.35 15.51 6.26
CA ALA A 210 -33.47 16.64 6.45
C ALA A 210 -32.77 16.58 7.82
N ALA A 211 -33.50 16.23 8.89
CA ALA A 211 -32.94 16.11 10.23
C ALA A 211 -31.89 14.99 10.32
N ASP A 212 -32.13 13.85 9.68
CA ASP A 212 -31.16 12.74 9.65
C ASP A 212 -29.90 13.10 8.85
N LEU A 213 -30.07 13.79 7.72
CA LEU A 213 -28.95 14.30 6.93
C LEU A 213 -28.13 15.33 7.71
N GLU A 214 -28.76 16.20 8.49
CA GLU A 214 -28.06 17.14 9.38
C GLU A 214 -27.24 16.43 10.46
N LYS A 215 -27.78 15.38 11.09
CA LYS A 215 -27.04 14.55 12.05
C LYS A 215 -25.83 13.90 11.38
N GLU A 216 -26.00 13.35 10.19
CA GLU A 216 -24.91 12.75 9.43
C GLU A 216 -23.84 13.78 9.05
N LYS A 217 -24.24 14.98 8.61
CA LYS A 217 -23.32 16.10 8.35
C LYS A 217 -22.47 16.43 9.56
N HIS A 218 -23.10 16.52 10.72
CA HIS A 218 -22.40 16.79 11.97
C HIS A 218 -21.38 15.67 12.29
N ASN A 219 -21.80 14.41 12.22
CA ASN A 219 -20.93 13.26 12.49
C ASN A 219 -19.74 13.19 11.52
N VAL A 220 -19.98 13.42 10.22
CA VAL A 220 -18.92 13.45 9.20
C VAL A 220 -17.99 14.65 9.40
N ALA A 221 -18.51 15.81 9.77
CA ALA A 221 -17.70 16.99 10.07
C ALA A 221 -16.78 16.75 11.28
N GLU A 222 -17.32 16.19 12.38
CA GLU A 222 -16.52 15.88 13.57
C GLU A 222 -15.43 14.84 13.29
N THR A 223 -15.77 13.78 12.58
CA THR A 223 -14.82 12.72 12.20
C THR A 223 -13.77 13.23 11.21
N SER A 224 -14.16 14.07 10.25
CA SER A 224 -13.23 14.72 9.31
C SER A 224 -12.25 15.64 10.02
N ILE A 225 -12.70 16.45 11.00
CA ILE A 225 -11.81 17.29 11.80
C ILE A 225 -10.78 16.44 12.55
N LYS A 226 -11.23 15.42 13.29
CA LYS A 226 -10.34 14.50 14.03
C LYS A 226 -9.36 13.78 13.10
N ASN A 227 -9.83 13.33 11.95
CA ASN A 227 -8.99 12.66 10.96
C ASN A 227 -7.96 13.62 10.35
N ARG A 228 -8.32 14.88 10.07
CA ARG A 228 -7.40 15.89 9.55
C ARG A 228 -6.31 16.23 10.56
N GLU A 229 -6.67 16.40 11.84
CA GLU A 229 -5.71 16.56 12.93
C GLU A 229 -4.74 15.36 12.99
N ARG A 230 -5.29 14.14 12.96
CA ARG A 230 -4.47 12.93 12.96
C ARG A 230 -3.56 12.80 11.74
N ILE A 231 -4.04 13.20 10.56
CA ILE A 231 -3.24 13.24 9.33
C ILE A 231 -2.09 14.23 9.47
N GLN A 232 -2.32 15.40 10.08
CA GLN A 232 -1.27 16.39 10.35
C GLN A 232 -0.22 15.83 11.32
N GLU A 233 -0.65 15.21 12.43
CA GLU A 233 0.26 14.55 13.38
C GLU A 233 1.13 13.49 12.72
N LEU A 234 0.50 12.56 11.99
CA LEU A 234 1.21 11.49 11.28
C LEU A 234 2.16 12.05 10.22
N SER A 235 1.78 13.13 9.53
CA SER A 235 2.64 13.77 8.54
C SER A 235 3.89 14.42 9.18
N SER A 236 3.74 15.06 10.34
CA SER A 236 4.86 15.60 11.12
C SER A 236 5.77 14.47 11.62
N LYS A 237 5.18 13.41 12.19
CA LYS A 237 5.91 12.23 12.66
C LYS A 237 6.71 11.56 11.54
N LEU A 238 6.11 11.41 10.36
CA LEU A 238 6.80 10.91 9.16
C LEU A 238 7.96 11.80 8.74
N GLY A 239 7.78 13.13 8.81
CA GLY A 239 8.84 14.09 8.55
C GLY A 239 10.03 13.93 9.51
N GLU A 240 9.76 13.64 10.79
CA GLU A 240 10.80 13.38 11.80
C GLU A 240 11.49 12.02 11.60
N LEU A 241 10.73 10.94 11.38
CA LEU A 241 11.29 9.61 11.11
C LEU A 241 12.16 9.61 9.85
N ARG A 242 11.72 10.30 8.78
CA ARG A 242 12.52 10.45 7.55
C ARG A 242 13.82 11.24 7.78
N LYS A 243 13.82 12.24 8.69
CA LYS A 243 15.05 12.95 9.09
C LYS A 243 16.00 12.03 9.87
N GLN A 244 15.49 11.11 10.70
CA GLN A 244 16.32 10.14 11.42
C GLN A 244 16.97 9.11 10.47
N VAL A 245 16.24 8.69 9.43
CA VAL A 245 16.74 7.76 8.39
C VAL A 245 17.70 8.43 7.40
N ARG A 246 17.73 9.76 7.33
CA ARG A 246 18.70 10.53 6.53
C ARG A 246 19.73 11.19 7.46
N PRO A 247 20.77 10.46 7.94
CA PRO A 247 21.76 11.06 8.79
C PRO A 247 22.54 12.13 8.02
N GLU A 248 23.16 13.05 8.75
CA GLU A 248 24.05 14.11 8.27
C GLU A 248 25.18 13.67 7.31
N SER A 249 25.40 12.38 7.05
CA SER A 249 26.36 11.91 6.05
C SER A 249 26.05 12.41 4.63
N ALA A 250 24.77 12.62 4.29
CA ALA A 250 24.38 13.21 3.00
C ALA A 250 24.67 14.72 2.90
N ARG A 251 25.00 15.41 4.00
CA ARG A 251 25.50 16.80 3.96
C ARG A 251 27.02 16.89 3.83
N ARG A 252 27.76 15.78 3.98
CA ARG A 252 29.22 15.74 3.77
C ARG A 252 29.64 15.20 2.39
N GLU A 253 28.74 14.57 1.64
CA GLU A 253 29.01 14.06 0.28
C GLU A 253 28.69 15.06 -0.85
N SER A 254 28.33 16.33 -0.56
CA SER A 254 28.21 17.39 -1.58
C SER A 254 29.51 18.16 -1.81
N ARG A 255 30.65 17.60 -1.42
CA ARG A 255 31.97 18.13 -1.77
C ARG A 255 32.72 17.00 -2.45
N ASP A 256 32.46 16.83 -3.74
CA ASP A 256 33.29 15.98 -4.59
C ASP A 256 34.76 16.33 -4.32
N GLU A 257 35.54 15.31 -3.97
CA GLU A 257 36.98 15.37 -3.71
C GLU A 257 37.81 15.79 -4.95
N LEU A 258 37.13 16.21 -6.03
CA LEU A 258 37.67 16.71 -7.29
C LEU A 258 37.32 18.17 -7.60
N GLY A 259 36.62 18.89 -6.71
CA GLY A 259 36.39 20.34 -6.86
C GLY A 259 35.66 20.76 -8.14
N ARG A 260 34.91 19.86 -8.78
CA ARG A 260 34.06 20.19 -9.93
C ARG A 260 32.73 20.69 -9.40
N THR A 261 32.40 21.94 -9.71
CA THR A 261 31.05 22.47 -9.49
C THR A 261 30.03 21.59 -10.22
N PRO A 262 28.84 21.35 -9.64
CA PRO A 262 27.75 20.72 -10.38
C PRO A 262 27.54 21.53 -11.65
N ARG A 263 27.66 20.85 -12.79
CA ARG A 263 27.33 21.37 -14.10
C ARG A 263 25.92 21.96 -13.99
N GLU A 264 25.79 23.26 -14.20
CA GLU A 264 24.51 23.95 -14.36
C GLU A 264 23.61 23.06 -15.22
N GLU A 265 22.55 22.54 -14.59
CA GLU A 265 21.46 21.91 -15.33
C GLU A 265 20.91 23.02 -16.23
N MET A 266 21.05 22.84 -17.55
CA MET A 266 20.31 23.63 -18.52
C MET A 266 18.84 23.52 -18.13
N GLU A 267 18.24 24.65 -17.75
CA GLU A 267 16.80 24.85 -17.82
C GLU A 267 16.38 24.57 -19.26
N VAL A 268 15.85 23.38 -19.49
CA VAL A 268 15.03 23.12 -20.67
C VAL A 268 13.68 23.71 -20.31
N ASP A 269 13.41 24.92 -20.82
CA ASP A 269 12.08 25.53 -20.84
C ASP A 269 11.10 24.56 -21.53
N VAL A 270 10.42 23.73 -20.74
CA VAL A 270 9.25 22.95 -21.19
C VAL A 270 7.99 23.76 -20.92
N ASP A 271 7.95 24.99 -21.44
CA ASP A 271 6.75 25.82 -21.47
C ASP A 271 6.42 26.18 -22.93
N ARG A 272 5.95 25.18 -23.69
CA ARG A 272 5.14 25.40 -24.91
C ARG A 272 4.45 24.15 -25.43
N GLU A 273 3.61 23.51 -24.61
CA GLU A 273 2.48 22.73 -25.15
C GLU A 273 1.35 23.70 -25.50
N ALA A 274 1.57 24.51 -26.54
CA ALA A 274 0.48 25.15 -27.26
C ALA A 274 -0.22 24.04 -28.06
N GLY A 275 -1.44 23.71 -27.64
CA GLY A 275 -2.30 22.75 -28.32
C GLY A 275 -2.34 23.02 -29.82
N VAL A 276 -1.99 22.00 -30.60
CA VAL A 276 -2.16 22.01 -32.05
C VAL A 276 -3.66 21.94 -32.33
N GLN A 277 -4.30 23.09 -32.54
CA GLN A 277 -5.62 23.15 -33.16
C GLN A 277 -5.46 22.81 -34.64
N ILE A 278 -5.66 21.53 -34.98
CA ILE A 278 -5.90 21.12 -36.35
C ILE A 278 -7.33 21.54 -36.69
N ARG A 279 -7.48 22.68 -37.37
CA ARG A 279 -8.71 22.98 -38.12
C ARG A 279 -8.73 22.07 -39.33
N GLY A 280 -9.57 21.03 -39.30
CA GLY A 280 -10.05 20.40 -40.52
C GLY A 280 -11.06 21.35 -41.17
N ASP A 281 -10.73 21.84 -42.36
CA ASP A 281 -11.77 22.21 -43.32
C ASP A 281 -12.49 20.93 -43.71
N GLU A 282 -13.82 21.02 -43.82
CA GLU A 282 -14.77 19.94 -44.13
C GLU A 282 -15.25 19.16 -42.90
N GLY A 283 -16.49 19.43 -42.54
CA GLY A 283 -17.17 18.83 -41.41
C GLY A 283 -17.44 17.35 -41.62
N ASP A 284 -17.23 16.59 -40.56
CA ASP A 284 -18.14 15.57 -40.03
C ASP A 284 -17.50 15.01 -38.75
N VAL A 285 -18.21 15.12 -37.62
CA VAL A 285 -17.85 14.41 -36.40
C VAL A 285 -19.06 13.59 -35.98
N GLU A 286 -19.14 12.38 -36.54
CA GLU A 286 -19.82 11.27 -35.89
C GLU A 286 -18.91 10.75 -34.79
N VAL A 287 -19.35 10.85 -33.53
CA VAL A 287 -18.73 10.14 -32.42
C VAL A 287 -19.56 8.88 -32.18
N GLU A 288 -19.10 7.74 -32.69
CA GLU A 288 -19.50 6.43 -32.18
C GLU A 288 -18.55 6.01 -31.05
N TYR A 289 -19.17 5.83 -29.87
CA TYR A 289 -18.76 5.19 -28.60
C TYR A 289 -17.40 5.56 -27.96
#